data_AF-A0A6G9Y3J9-F1
#
_entry.id   AF-A0A6G9Y3J9-F1
#
_cell.length_a   1.000
_cell.length_b   1.000
_cell.length_c   1.000
_cell.angle_alpha   90.00
_cell.angle_beta   90.00
_cell.angle_gamma   90.00
#
_symmetry.space_group_name_H-M   'P 1'
#
loop_
_entity.id
_entity.type
_entity.pdbx_description
1 polymer ?
#
loop_
_entity_poly.entity_id
_entity_poly.type
_entity_poly.pdbx_seq_one_letter_code
_entity_poly.pdbx_strand_id
1 'polypeptide(L)'
;MPTEWGEGQPNRKKDGERWHDPENPNGAGVRIDKGDPNSPNQSQRVDHVVVRSDGKVLGPDGQPIPPGSSIKEHPEAHIPLEEWLKWKSWDHP
;
A
#
# COMPACT_ATOMS: atom_id res chain seq x y z
N MET A 1 5.59 3.92 9.37
CA MET A 1 4.30 3.32 9.78
C MET A 1 3.91 3.84 11.13
N PRO A 2 2.62 3.91 11.47
CA PRO A 2 2.18 4.26 12.81
C PRO A 2 2.75 3.26 13.81
N THR A 3 3.52 3.75 14.77
CA THR A 3 4.12 2.90 15.80
C THR A 3 3.07 2.19 16.66
N GLU A 4 1.85 2.71 16.68
CA GLU A 4 0.69 2.16 17.39
C GLU A 4 0.05 0.93 16.71
N TRP A 5 0.39 0.64 15.45
CA TRP A 5 -0.16 -0.53 14.73
C TRP A 5 0.57 -1.84 15.06
N GLY A 6 1.64 -1.77 15.86
CA GLY A 6 2.44 -2.92 16.24
C GLY A 6 3.29 -3.48 15.10
N GLU A 7 3.71 -4.74 15.25
CA GLU A 7 4.56 -5.44 14.29
C GLU A 7 3.79 -5.84 13.02
N GLY A 8 4.55 -5.96 11.92
CA GLY A 8 4.00 -6.39 10.63
C GLY A 8 3.64 -7.86 10.63
N GLN A 9 2.57 -8.19 9.90
CA GLN A 9 2.23 -9.58 9.63
C GLN A 9 2.69 -9.95 8.22
N PRO A 10 3.23 -11.15 7.99
CA PRO A 10 3.55 -11.62 6.64
C PRO A 10 2.34 -11.56 5.71
N ASN A 11 2.54 -11.16 4.45
CA ASN A 11 1.48 -11.14 3.45
C ASN A 11 0.85 -12.52 3.24
N ARG A 12 -0.46 -12.55 2.95
CA ARG A 12 -1.19 -13.82 2.74
C ARG A 12 -0.70 -14.55 1.48
N LYS A 13 -0.21 -13.78 0.51
CA LYS A 13 0.29 -14.21 -0.79
C LYS A 13 1.47 -13.30 -1.14
N LYS A 14 2.50 -13.87 -1.78
CA LYS A 14 3.77 -13.20 -2.10
C LYS A 14 4.57 -12.78 -0.86
N ASP A 15 5.85 -12.50 -1.06
CA ASP A 15 6.74 -12.00 -0.04
C ASP A 15 6.40 -10.54 0.30
N GLY A 16 6.50 -10.19 1.58
CA GLY A 16 6.20 -8.86 2.10
C GLY A 16 5.41 -8.91 3.40
N GLU A 17 4.99 -7.74 3.85
CA GLU A 17 4.37 -7.54 5.15
C GLU A 17 3.15 -6.61 5.05
N ARG A 18 2.23 -6.76 5.99
CA ARG A 18 1.03 -5.92 6.12
C ARG A 18 0.79 -5.47 7.55
N TRP A 19 0.19 -4.31 7.66
CA TRP A 19 -0.28 -3.70 8.89
C TRP A 19 -1.72 -3.26 8.72
N HIS A 20 -2.46 -3.33 9.81
CA HIS A 20 -3.83 -2.87 9.91
C HIS A 20 -3.92 -1.96 11.12
N ASP A 21 -4.72 -0.92 10.99
CA ASP A 21 -5.09 -0.09 12.13
C ASP A 21 -5.83 -0.95 13.17
N PRO A 22 -5.38 -1.04 14.43
CA PRO A 22 -6.06 -1.83 15.46
C PRO A 22 -7.46 -1.29 15.79
N GLU A 23 -7.70 0.01 15.61
CA GLU A 23 -9.01 0.63 15.84
C GLU A 23 -9.91 0.56 14.60
N ASN A 24 -9.33 0.49 13.41
CA ASN A 24 -10.05 0.38 12.13
C ASN A 24 -9.45 -0.68 11.18
N PRO A 25 -9.45 -1.97 11.56
CA PRO A 25 -8.68 -3.00 10.87
C PRO A 25 -9.15 -3.29 9.43
N ASN A 26 -10.40 -2.92 9.12
CA ASN A 26 -10.99 -3.09 7.80
C ASN A 26 -10.95 -1.80 6.95
N GLY A 27 -10.69 -0.64 7.55
CA GLY A 27 -10.70 0.65 6.88
C GLY A 27 -9.31 1.20 6.59
N ALA A 28 -8.34 1.00 7.49
CA ALA A 28 -6.99 1.50 7.34
C ALA A 28 -5.93 0.38 7.38
N GLY A 29 -4.93 0.49 6.50
CA GLY A 29 -3.85 -0.48 6.44
C GLY A 29 -2.79 -0.14 5.40
N VAL A 30 -1.60 -0.67 5.62
CA VAL A 30 -0.45 -0.56 4.72
C VAL A 30 0.00 -1.96 4.37
N ARG A 31 0.27 -2.22 3.10
CA ARG A 31 0.87 -3.47 2.64
C ARG A 31 2.11 -3.17 1.84
N ILE A 32 3.24 -3.70 2.26
CA ILE A 32 4.51 -3.66 1.53
C ILE A 32 4.65 -5.02 0.83
N ASP A 33 4.80 -5.00 -0.48
CA ASP A 33 4.97 -6.17 -1.33
C ASP A 33 6.38 -6.15 -1.94
N LYS A 34 7.08 -7.28 -1.90
CA LYS A 34 8.35 -7.45 -2.61
C LYS A 34 8.11 -7.49 -4.12
N GLY A 35 8.92 -6.75 -4.87
CA GLY A 35 8.87 -6.69 -6.32
C GLY A 35 9.20 -8.01 -6.99
N ASP A 36 8.53 -8.29 -8.10
CA ASP A 36 8.87 -9.39 -8.99
C ASP A 36 9.33 -8.84 -10.34
N PRO A 37 10.64 -8.85 -10.66
CA PRO A 37 11.17 -8.31 -11.91
C PRO A 37 10.52 -8.90 -13.17
N ASN A 38 9.97 -10.12 -13.09
CA ASN A 38 9.32 -10.81 -14.19
C ASN A 38 7.79 -10.55 -14.26
N SER A 39 7.26 -9.73 -13.36
CA SER A 39 5.84 -9.41 -13.32
C SER A 39 5.37 -8.81 -14.67
N PRO A 40 4.21 -9.25 -15.20
CA PRO A 40 3.59 -8.60 -16.36
C PRO A 40 3.09 -7.18 -16.02
N ASN A 41 2.82 -6.90 -14.74
CA ASN A 41 2.42 -5.59 -14.25
C ASN A 41 3.68 -4.79 -13.92
N GLN A 42 3.96 -3.74 -14.69
CA GLN A 42 5.19 -2.94 -14.56
C GLN A 42 5.35 -2.33 -13.16
N SER A 43 4.26 -1.85 -12.56
CA SER A 43 4.27 -1.26 -11.21
C SER A 43 4.58 -2.27 -10.10
N GLN A 44 4.47 -3.57 -10.37
CA GLN A 44 4.80 -4.64 -9.40
C GLN A 44 6.19 -5.23 -9.61
N ARG A 45 7.03 -4.66 -10.48
CA ARG A 45 8.41 -5.13 -10.73
C ARG A 45 9.41 -4.67 -9.69
N VAL A 46 9.05 -3.66 -8.92
CA VAL A 46 9.82 -3.10 -7.81
C VAL A 46 9.09 -3.34 -6.50
N ASP A 47 9.81 -3.24 -5.38
CA ASP A 47 9.18 -3.21 -4.07
C ASP A 47 8.21 -2.03 -4.01
N HIS A 48 6.99 -2.29 -3.56
CA HIS A 48 5.90 -1.32 -3.63
C HIS A 48 4.99 -1.43 -2.41
N VAL A 49 4.21 -0.38 -2.22
CA VAL A 49 3.29 -0.21 -1.12
C VAL A 49 1.89 0.01 -1.67
N VAL A 50 0.93 -0.63 -1.03
CA VAL A 50 -0.49 -0.33 -1.19
C VAL A 50 -0.98 0.26 0.12
N VAL A 51 -1.51 1.47 0.06
CA VAL A 51 -2.05 2.20 1.23
C VAL A 51 -3.56 2.24 1.15
N ARG A 52 -4.23 1.94 2.26
CA ARG A 52 -5.68 2.06 2.41
C ARG A 52 -5.99 2.97 3.60
N SER A 53 -6.86 3.94 3.40
CA SER A 53 -7.40 4.79 4.47
C SER A 53 -8.90 4.97 4.28
N ASP A 54 -9.67 4.92 5.36
CA ASP A 54 -11.14 4.99 5.35
C ASP A 54 -11.83 4.09 4.31
N GLY A 55 -11.28 2.89 4.13
CA GLY A 55 -11.80 1.90 3.20
C GLY A 55 -11.40 2.12 1.75
N LYS A 56 -10.66 3.19 1.41
CA LYS A 56 -10.26 3.58 0.06
C LYS A 56 -8.77 3.37 -0.16
N VAL A 57 -8.38 2.96 -1.36
CA VAL A 57 -6.97 2.84 -1.75
C VAL A 57 -6.45 4.21 -2.16
N LEU A 58 -5.25 4.57 -1.69
CA LEU A 58 -4.63 5.85 -2.00
C LEU A 58 -3.65 5.72 -3.18
N GLY A 59 -3.58 6.77 -4.00
CA GLY A 59 -2.57 6.96 -5.03
C GLY A 59 -1.28 7.60 -4.47
N PRO A 60 -0.29 7.85 -5.33
CA PRO A 60 1.01 8.42 -4.94
C PRO A 60 0.92 9.86 -4.40
N ASP A 61 -0.21 10.54 -4.62
CA ASP A 61 -0.53 11.88 -4.13
C ASP A 61 -1.26 11.89 -2.78
N GLY A 62 -1.47 10.72 -2.17
CA GLY A 62 -2.25 10.55 -0.95
C GLY A 62 -3.77 10.71 -1.16
N GLN A 63 -4.24 10.89 -2.39
CA GLN A 63 -5.67 10.98 -2.70
C GLN A 63 -6.25 9.59 -2.98
N PRO A 64 -7.52 9.34 -2.64
CA PRO A 64 -8.16 8.08 -2.97
C PRO A 64 -8.31 7.91 -4.49
N ILE A 65 -8.05 6.69 -4.99
CA ILE A 65 -8.38 6.34 -6.38
C ILE A 65 -9.90 6.51 -6.64
N PRO A 66 -10.33 6.75 -7.89
CA PRO A 66 -11.74 6.99 -8.22
C PRO A 66 -12.71 5.96 -7.61
N PRO A 67 -13.86 6.40 -7.09
CA PRO A 67 -14.85 5.47 -6.54
C PRO A 67 -15.38 4.54 -7.64
N GLY A 68 -15.52 3.25 -7.31
CA GLY A 68 -15.98 2.23 -8.24
C GLY A 68 -14.90 1.67 -9.18
N SER A 69 -13.66 2.16 -9.10
CA SER A 69 -12.52 1.56 -9.79
C SER A 69 -11.74 0.60 -8.89
N SER A 70 -10.75 -0.07 -9.48
CA SER A 70 -9.88 -1.02 -8.79
C SER A 70 -8.40 -0.65 -8.94
N ILE A 71 -7.58 -1.16 -8.02
CA ILE A 71 -6.11 -1.02 -8.09
C ILE A 71 -5.48 -1.62 -9.36
N LYS A 72 -6.23 -2.46 -10.10
CA LYS A 72 -5.77 -2.99 -11.39
C LYS A 72 -5.88 -1.96 -12.50
N GLU A 73 -6.89 -1.09 -12.43
CA GLU A 73 -7.10 0.02 -13.36
C GLU A 73 -6.24 1.24 -12.99
N HIS A 74 -5.78 1.28 -11.74
CA HIS A 74 -4.92 2.31 -11.16
C HIS A 74 -3.58 1.71 -10.71
N PRO A 75 -2.71 1.26 -11.63
CA PRO A 75 -1.43 0.66 -11.29
C PRO A 75 -0.51 1.60 -10.48
N GLU A 76 -0.70 2.91 -10.60
CA GLU A 76 -0.02 3.96 -9.81
C GLU A 76 -0.25 3.84 -8.29
N ALA A 77 -1.32 3.19 -7.86
CA ALA A 77 -1.58 2.92 -6.45
C ALA A 77 -0.71 1.77 -5.88
N HIS A 78 0.14 1.14 -6.72
CA HIS A 78 1.31 0.39 -6.25
C HIS A 78 2.48 1.38 -6.17
N ILE A 79 2.55 2.11 -5.06
CA ILE A 79 3.50 3.20 -4.87
C ILE A 79 4.88 2.60 -4.63
N PRO A 80 5.94 2.97 -5.37
CA PRO A 80 7.28 2.45 -5.11
C PRO A 80 7.68 2.64 -3.64
N LEU A 81 8.24 1.61 -3.01
CA LEU A 81 8.56 1.64 -1.58
C LEU A 81 9.50 2.80 -1.22
N GLU A 82 10.48 3.07 -2.07
CA GLU A 82 11.40 4.19 -1.88
C GLU A 82 10.72 5.58 -1.95
N GLU A 83 9.62 5.70 -2.69
CA GLU A 83 8.84 6.95 -2.73
C GLU A 83 7.96 7.08 -1.49
N TRP A 84 7.26 6.01 -1.12
CA TRP A 84 6.41 5.99 0.06
C TRP A 84 7.19 6.23 1.37
N LEU A 85 8.41 5.72 1.49
CA LEU A 85 9.28 5.98 2.65
C LEU A 85 9.65 7.46 2.83
N LYS A 86 9.46 8.30 1.80
CA LYS A 86 9.67 9.75 1.88
C LYS A 86 8.43 10.52 2.32
N TRP A 87 7.28 9.86 2.40
CA TRP A 87 6.02 10.48 2.82
C TRP A 87 6.11 11.00 4.26
N LYS A 88 5.45 12.13 4.54
CA LYS A 88 5.36 12.71 5.88
C LYS A 88 4.66 11.81 6.89
N SER A 89 3.62 11.11 6.45
CA SER A 89 2.92 10.07 7.22
C SER A 89 2.63 8.86 6.33
N TRP A 90 2.17 7.77 6.93
CA TRP A 90 1.91 6.53 6.21
C TRP A 90 0.83 6.66 5.12
N ASP A 91 -0.06 7.64 5.24
CA ASP A 91 -1.18 7.95 4.35
C ASP A 91 -1.08 9.32 3.65
N HIS A 92 -0.06 10.13 3.94
CA HIS A 92 0.11 11.44 3.33
C HIS A 92 1.57 11.70 2.91
N PRO A 93 1.84 12.01 1.62
CA PRO A 93 3.16 12.41 1.14
C PRO A 93 3.76 13.65 1.83
#